data_AF-H8KS08-F1
#
_entry.id   AF-H8KS08-F1
#
_cell.length_a   1.000
_cell.length_b   1.000
_cell.length_c   1.000
_cell.angle_alpha   90.00
_cell.angle_beta   90.00
_cell.angle_gamma   90.00
#
_symmetry.space_group_name_H-M   'P 1'
#
loop_
_entity.id
_entity.type
_entity.pdbx_description
1 polymer ?
#
loop_
_entity_poly.entity_id
_entity_poly.type
_entity_poly.pdbx_seq_one_letter_code
_entity_poly.pdbx_strand_id
1 'polypeptide(L)'
;MFDRLLSLVKKDGYEVVYLSGNQLFFENNVWKFGSRIKAFGKIDKGEFEILDLNNGVTLRFVYYIDTLVEVVLIPTFILCGFTLDYFIFIFAFILIIQLFIRISVLRTNSKKIFENIIN
;
A
#
# COMPACT_ATOMS: atom_id res chain seq x y z
N MET A 1 20.42 0.26 -12.66
CA MET A 1 19.09 -0.31 -12.27
C MET A 1 18.50 0.48 -11.10
N PHE A 2 19.26 0.71 -10.03
CA PHE A 2 18.85 1.53 -8.90
C PHE A 2 18.43 2.97 -9.24
N ASP A 3 19.12 3.65 -10.17
CA ASP A 3 18.72 5.01 -10.57
C ASP A 3 17.35 5.06 -11.28
N ARG A 4 16.97 3.97 -11.98
CA ARG A 4 15.65 3.82 -12.59
C ARG A 4 14.56 3.60 -11.53
N LEU A 5 14.84 2.74 -10.54
CA LEU A 5 13.97 2.54 -9.38
C LEU A 5 13.74 3.86 -8.62
N LEU A 6 14.82 4.59 -8.35
CA LEU A 6 14.79 5.83 -7.56
C LEU A 6 14.04 6.95 -8.29
N SER A 7 14.18 7.05 -9.62
CA SER A 7 13.43 8.01 -10.45
C SER A 7 11.96 7.64 -10.58
N LEU A 8 11.60 6.36 -10.73
CA LEU A 8 10.21 5.89 -10.76
C LEU A 8 9.48 6.16 -9.44
N VAL A 9 10.09 5.78 -8.31
CA VAL A 9 9.53 5.97 -6.97
C VAL A 9 9.29 7.46 -6.69
N LYS A 10 10.26 8.34 -7.02
CA LYS A 10 10.10 9.79 -6.88
C LYS A 10 9.04 10.36 -7.82
N LYS A 11 8.94 9.86 -9.06
CA LYS A 11 7.93 10.29 -10.05
C LYS A 11 6.51 10.00 -9.57
N ASP A 12 6.31 8.85 -8.94
CA ASP A 12 5.03 8.47 -8.33
C ASP A 12 4.75 9.22 -7.01
N GLY A 13 5.68 10.08 -6.58
CA GLY A 13 5.53 10.96 -5.43
C GLY A 13 5.71 10.25 -4.09
N TYR A 14 6.44 9.13 -4.08
CA TYR A 14 6.92 8.49 -2.85
C TYR A 14 8.23 9.16 -2.38
N GLU A 15 8.45 9.11 -1.08
CA GLU A 15 9.66 9.59 -0.43
C GLU A 15 10.58 8.40 -0.14
N VAL A 16 11.84 8.50 -0.58
CA VAL A 16 12.83 7.44 -0.32
C VAL A 16 13.37 7.63 1.09
N VAL A 17 13.09 6.68 1.97
CA VAL A 17 13.46 6.75 3.39
C VAL A 17 14.86 6.15 3.61
N TYR A 18 15.18 5.08 2.88
CA TYR A 18 16.48 4.43 3.01
C TYR A 18 16.93 3.83 1.66
N LEU A 19 18.22 3.95 1.40
CA LEU A 19 18.88 3.41 0.21
C LEU A 19 20.18 2.73 0.64
N SER A 20 20.28 1.44 0.38
CA SER A 20 21.48 0.64 0.55
C SER A 20 21.82 -0.05 -0.77
N GLY A 21 23.05 -0.54 -0.93
CA GLY A 21 23.56 -1.11 -2.19
C GLY A 21 22.70 -2.22 -2.79
N ASN A 22 21.86 -2.88 -1.98
CA ASN A 22 20.93 -3.92 -2.43
C ASN A 22 19.45 -3.67 -2.04
N GLN A 23 19.14 -2.58 -1.33
CA GLN A 23 17.79 -2.33 -0.81
C GLN A 23 17.35 -0.87 -1.03
N LEU A 24 16.10 -0.66 -1.42
CA LEU A 24 15.44 0.64 -1.52
C LEU A 24 14.15 0.62 -0.71
N PHE A 25 14.07 1.43 0.33
CA PHE A 25 12.84 1.66 1.10
C PHE A 25 12.25 3.01 0.75
N PHE A 26 10.94 3.02 0.55
CA PHE A 26 10.19 4.22 0.25
C PHE A 26 8.84 4.21 0.95
N GLU A 27 8.35 5.40 1.26
CA GLU A 27 7.10 5.61 1.96
C GLU A 27 6.25 6.66 1.24
N ASN A 28 4.93 6.53 1.36
CA ASN A 28 4.03 7.54 0.86
C ASN A 28 4.03 8.73 1.81
N ASN A 29 4.34 9.92 1.30
CA ASN A 29 4.22 11.14 2.07
C ASN A 29 2.74 11.56 2.13
N VAL A 30 2.04 11.06 3.14
CA VAL A 30 0.60 11.28 3.37
C VAL A 30 0.26 12.77 3.60
N TRP A 31 1.27 13.58 3.95
CA TRP A 31 1.14 15.01 4.23
C TRP A 31 1.23 15.89 2.98
N LYS A 32 1.58 15.35 1.81
CA LYS A 32 1.54 16.10 0.55
C LYS A 32 0.09 16.25 0.08
N PHE A 33 -0.35 17.51 -0.07
CA PHE A 33 -1.63 17.84 -0.70
C PHE A 33 -1.69 17.22 -2.11
N GLY A 34 -2.64 16.31 -2.30
CA GLY A 34 -2.85 15.60 -3.56
C GLY A 34 -4.29 15.11 -3.70
N SER A 35 -4.62 14.61 -4.89
CA SER A 35 -5.95 14.02 -5.14
C SER A 35 -6.17 12.82 -4.22
N ARG A 36 -7.28 12.82 -3.46
CA ARG A 36 -7.70 11.69 -2.60
C ARG A 36 -7.79 10.36 -3.36
N ILE A 37 -8.17 10.43 -4.65
CA ILE A 37 -8.25 9.26 -5.53
C ILE A 37 -6.87 8.69 -5.80
N LYS A 38 -5.86 9.55 -6.00
CA LYS A 38 -4.46 9.12 -6.16
C LYS A 38 -3.89 8.58 -4.85
N ALA A 39 -4.27 9.15 -3.71
CA ALA A 39 -3.84 8.67 -2.40
C ALA A 39 -4.42 7.27 -2.07
N PHE A 40 -5.69 7.02 -2.41
CA PHE A 40 -6.36 5.73 -2.16
C PHE A 40 -5.67 4.54 -2.85
N GLY A 41 -5.03 4.78 -4.00
CA GLY A 41 -4.33 3.76 -4.77
C GLY A 41 -2.85 3.60 -4.44
N LYS A 42 -2.29 4.40 -3.53
CA LYS A 42 -0.86 4.33 -3.17
C LYS A 42 -0.64 3.35 -2.04
N ILE A 43 0.46 2.61 -2.13
CA ILE A 43 0.96 1.81 -1.00
C ILE A 43 1.48 2.73 0.08
N ASP A 44 1.34 2.35 1.34
CA ASP A 44 1.77 3.20 2.45
C ASP A 44 3.30 3.17 2.57
N LYS A 45 3.88 1.97 2.42
CA LYS A 45 5.33 1.76 2.38
C LYS A 45 5.69 0.66 1.38
N GLY A 46 6.91 0.70 0.87
CA GLY A 46 7.44 -0.33 -0.01
C GLY A 46 8.94 -0.50 0.14
N GLU A 47 9.39 -1.72 -0.14
CA GLU A 47 10.79 -2.13 -0.12
C GLU A 47 11.09 -2.91 -1.41
N PHE A 48 12.15 -2.49 -2.09
CA PHE A 48 12.79 -3.29 -3.13
C PHE A 48 14.08 -3.88 -2.58
N GLU A 49 14.23 -5.19 -2.69
CA GLU A 49 15.43 -5.91 -2.31
C GLU A 49 15.93 -6.69 -3.53
N ILE A 50 17.18 -6.45 -3.93
CA ILE A 50 17.86 -7.21 -4.97
C ILE A 50 18.57 -8.36 -4.27
N LEU A 51 18.31 -9.59 -4.70
CA LEU A 51 18.94 -10.80 -4.17
C LEU A 51 19.76 -11.43 -5.29
N ASP A 52 21.08 -11.41 -5.14
CA ASP A 52 21.98 -12.19 -5.99
C ASP A 52 21.95 -13.63 -5.50
N LEU A 53 21.11 -14.45 -6.12
CA LEU A 53 21.21 -15.90 -6.00
C LEU A 53 22.15 -16.41 -7.10
N ASN A 54 22.94 -17.42 -6.79
CA ASN A 54 24.06 -17.95 -7.58
C ASN A 54 23.82 -18.23 -9.09
N ASN A 55 22.59 -18.11 -9.61
CA ASN A 55 22.21 -18.28 -11.02
C ASN A 55 21.30 -17.16 -11.58
N GLY A 56 21.17 -16.01 -10.92
CA GLY A 56 20.41 -14.87 -11.45
C GLY A 56 20.06 -13.80 -10.41
N VAL A 57 19.74 -12.61 -10.92
CA VAL A 57 19.28 -11.48 -10.11
C VAL A 57 17.79 -11.65 -9.81
N THR A 58 17.43 -11.86 -8.54
CA THR A 58 16.03 -11.90 -8.10
C THR A 58 15.65 -10.56 -7.47
N LEU A 59 14.61 -9.92 -7.99
CA LEU A 59 14.12 -8.65 -7.44
C LEU A 59 12.88 -8.91 -6.60
N ARG A 60 13.01 -8.77 -5.28
CA ARG A 60 11.92 -8.90 -4.32
C ARG A 60 11.29 -7.54 -4.10
N PHE A 61 9.97 -7.48 -4.22
CA PHE A 61 9.19 -6.30 -3.89
C PHE A 61 8.23 -6.62 -2.74
N VAL A 62 8.38 -5.90 -1.64
CA VAL A 62 7.50 -5.97 -0.47
C VAL A 62 6.76 -4.65 -0.36
N TYR A 63 5.45 -4.70 -0.11
CA TYR A 63 4.64 -3.51 0.12
C TYR A 63 3.82 -3.67 1.39
N TYR A 64 3.58 -2.55 2.05
CA TYR A 64 2.83 -2.47 3.30
C TYR A 64 1.57 -1.63 3.08
N ILE A 65 0.50 -2.07 3.70
CA ILE A 65 -0.81 -1.41 3.68
C ILE A 65 -1.23 -1.18 5.12
N ASP A 66 -1.53 0.06 5.46
CA ASP A 66 -2.11 0.43 6.75
C ASP A 66 -3.63 0.23 6.71
N THR A 67 -4.07 -0.81 7.41
CA THR A 67 -5.48 -1.17 7.62
C THR A 67 -5.94 -0.94 9.06
N LEU A 68 -5.16 -0.21 9.87
CA LEU A 68 -5.41 -0.05 11.30
C LEU A 68 -6.78 0.59 11.54
N VAL A 69 -7.14 1.60 10.75
CA VAL A 69 -8.43 2.29 10.86
C VAL A 69 -9.60 1.34 10.63
N GLU A 70 -9.55 0.52 9.58
CA GLU A 70 -10.61 -0.45 9.27
C GLU A 70 -10.68 -1.56 10.33
N VAL A 71 -9.52 -2.05 10.79
CA VAL A 71 -9.42 -3.08 11.84
C VAL A 71 -9.96 -2.60 13.18
N VAL A 72 -9.89 -1.30 13.47
CA VAL A 72 -10.48 -0.72 14.70
C VAL A 72 -11.97 -0.41 14.50
N LEU A 73 -12.35 0.25 13.40
CA LEU A 73 -13.72 0.70 13.18
C LEU A 73 -14.70 -0.45 12.99
N ILE A 74 -14.36 -1.49 12.24
CA ILE A 74 -15.28 -2.61 11.95
C ILE A 74 -15.74 -3.28 13.25
N PRO A 75 -14.85 -3.71 14.18
CA PRO A 75 -15.26 -4.23 15.48
C PRO A 75 -16.06 -3.23 16.31
N THR A 76 -15.68 -1.95 16.31
CA THR A 76 -16.44 -0.91 17.04
C THR A 76 -17.88 -0.83 16.54
N PHE A 77 -18.10 -0.79 15.22
CA PHE A 77 -19.45 -0.76 14.65
C PHE A 77 -20.23 -2.05 14.91
N ILE A 78 -19.57 -3.20 14.89
CA ILE A 78 -20.19 -4.49 15.23
C ILE A 78 -20.66 -4.48 16.69
N LEU A 79 -19.81 -4.05 17.63
CA LEU A 79 -20.16 -3.94 19.05
C LEU A 79 -21.31 -2.96 19.27
N CYS A 80 -21.24 -1.77 18.66
CA CYS A 80 -22.32 -0.78 18.70
C CYS A 80 -23.63 -1.32 18.12
N GLY A 81 -23.57 -2.14 17.06
CA GLY A 81 -24.72 -2.78 16.46
C GLY A 81 -25.43 -3.75 17.40
N PHE A 82 -24.70 -4.42 18.29
CA PHE A 82 -25.29 -5.27 19.33
C PHE A 82 -25.87 -4.48 20.50
N THR A 83 -25.29 -3.33 20.86
CA THR A 83 -25.69 -2.58 22.06
C THR A 83 -26.70 -1.46 21.82
N LEU A 84 -26.71 -0.86 20.62
CA LEU A 84 -27.50 0.34 20.32
C LEU A 84 -28.62 0.06 19.30
N ASP A 85 -28.26 -0.34 18.07
CA ASP A 85 -29.22 -0.55 16.98
C ASP A 85 -28.64 -1.46 15.89
N TYR A 86 -29.41 -2.45 15.45
CA TYR A 86 -29.07 -3.35 14.34
C TYR A 86 -28.82 -2.62 13.02
N PHE A 87 -29.39 -1.43 12.80
CA PHE A 87 -29.13 -0.65 11.59
C PHE A 87 -27.65 -0.29 11.41
N ILE A 88 -26.87 -0.25 12.51
CA ILE A 88 -25.44 0.03 12.50
C ILE A 88 -24.64 -1.05 11.74
N PHE A 89 -25.13 -2.28 11.65
CA PHE A 89 -24.47 -3.35 10.89
C PHE A 89 -24.33 -3.04 9.40
N ILE A 90 -25.20 -2.19 8.83
CA ILE A 90 -25.08 -1.75 7.44
C ILE A 90 -23.77 -0.97 7.23
N PHE A 91 -23.38 -0.11 8.18
CA PHE A 91 -22.12 0.62 8.09
C PHE A 91 -20.91 -0.30 8.23
N ALA A 92 -20.95 -1.27 9.14
CA ALA A 92 -19.91 -2.28 9.26
C ALA A 92 -19.74 -3.07 7.95
N PHE A 93 -20.85 -3.46 7.31
CA PHE A 93 -20.84 -4.17 6.03
C PHE A 93 -20.24 -3.33 4.89
N ILE A 94 -20.61 -2.05 4.79
CA ILE A 94 -20.04 -1.12 3.79
C ILE A 94 -18.53 -0.97 3.99
N LEU A 95 -18.06 -0.83 5.24
CA LEU A 95 -16.63 -0.73 5.55
C LEU A 95 -15.86 -1.99 5.17
N ILE A 96 -16.44 -3.18 5.39
CA ILE A 96 -15.85 -4.45 4.96
C ILE A 96 -15.69 -4.47 3.44
N ILE A 97 -16.73 -4.10 2.68
CA ILE A 97 -16.65 -4.02 1.21
C ILE A 97 -15.56 -3.04 0.78
N GLN A 98 -15.51 -1.85 1.39
CA GLN A 98 -14.49 -0.85 1.09
C GLN A 98 -13.08 -1.38 1.33
N LEU A 99 -12.84 -2.13 2.41
CA LEU A 99 -11.56 -2.75 2.72
C LEU A 99 -11.15 -3.74 1.62
N PHE A 100 -12.07 -4.60 1.15
CA PHE A 100 -11.79 -5.53 0.05
C PHE A 100 -11.46 -4.82 -1.26
N ILE A 101 -12.19 -3.76 -1.58
CA ILE A 101 -11.91 -2.92 -2.76
C ILE A 101 -10.52 -2.30 -2.64
N ARG A 102 -10.19 -1.71 -1.48
CA ARG A 102 -8.88 -1.09 -1.21
C ARG A 102 -7.73 -2.09 -1.40
N ILE A 103 -7.83 -3.28 -0.79
CA ILE A 103 -6.82 -4.33 -0.93
C ILE A 103 -6.64 -4.74 -2.40
N SER A 104 -7.76 -4.89 -3.14
CA SER A 104 -7.72 -5.27 -4.55
C SER A 104 -7.04 -4.22 -5.43
N VAL A 105 -7.40 -2.94 -5.26
CA VAL A 105 -6.80 -1.81 -5.99
C VAL A 105 -5.31 -1.70 -5.68
N LEU A 106 -4.91 -1.82 -4.41
CA LEU A 106 -3.52 -1.76 -3.99
C LEU A 106 -2.71 -2.91 -4.59
N ARG A 107 -3.25 -4.13 -4.60
CA ARG A 107 -2.59 -5.27 -5.25
C ARG A 107 -2.35 -5.02 -6.73
N THR A 108 -3.35 -4.49 -7.44
CA THR A 108 -3.21 -4.15 -8.86
C THR A 108 -2.16 -3.05 -9.08
N ASN A 109 -2.15 -2.01 -8.26
CA ASN A 109 -1.20 -0.90 -8.40
C ASN A 109 0.24 -1.33 -8.05
N SER A 110 0.43 -2.12 -6.99
CA SER A 110 1.70 -2.75 -6.65
C SER A 110 2.25 -3.58 -7.82
N LYS A 111 1.40 -4.37 -8.46
CA LYS A 111 1.80 -5.16 -9.63
C LYS A 111 2.23 -4.27 -10.80
N LYS A 112 1.51 -3.17 -11.07
CA LYS A 112 1.88 -2.20 -12.10
C LYS A 112 3.21 -1.51 -11.83
N ILE A 113 3.48 -1.13 -10.56
CA ILE A 113 4.77 -0.55 -10.17
C ILE A 113 5.89 -1.56 -10.47
N PHE A 114 5.70 -2.83 -10.09
CA PHE A 114 6.68 -3.89 -10.35
C PHE A 114 6.89 -4.16 -11.85
N GLU A 115 5.81 -4.24 -12.64
CA GLU A 115 5.87 -4.43 -14.09
C GLU A 115 6.58 -3.25 -14.80
N ASN A 116 6.36 -2.01 -14.33
CA ASN A 116 7.03 -0.81 -14.85
C ASN A 116 8.53 -0.74 -14.53
N ILE A 117 9.00 -1.51 -13.55
CA ILE A 117 10.43 -1.58 -13.19
C ILE A 117 11.17 -2.62 -14.03
N ILE A 118 10.47 -3.70 -14.43
CA ILE A 118 11.02 -4.78 -15.24
C ILE A 118 11.13 -4.38 -16.72
N ASN A 119 10.13 -3.67 -17.26
CA ASN A 119 10.13 -3.12 -18.62
C ASN A 119 10.99 -1.85 -18.73
#